data_AF-A0A6H5HJB4-F1
#
_entry.id   AF-A0A6H5HJB4-F1
#
_cell.length_a   1.000
_cell.length_b   1.000
_cell.length_c   1.000
_cell.angle_alpha   90.00
_cell.angle_beta   90.00
_cell.angle_gamma   90.00
#
_symmetry.space_group_name_H-M   'P 1'
#
loop_
_entity.id
_entity.type
_entity.pdbx_description
1 polymer ?
#
loop_
_entity_poly.entity_id
_entity_poly.type
_entity_poly.pdbx_seq_one_letter_code
_entity_poly.pdbx_strand_id
1 'polypeptide(L)'
;MDNCEDTFHYVYSSALHKHIELKIGSLEGFKTTIVERERILDEPMLKFSGLYSDGDGKADFMVMCQVWADNRALCLPVWTSYKPFTNRWNWSEWVTLPIMYSDLPHNAQLALTVYDCVGPAQMTPVGGTTLTLFGKRKVYRQGMLDLKVWPGKKADGQEPTTTPGKTPGNGKERMQKLAKLAKKHRNGYMPEIDWLDRLTFREIEHINEAEKRQSNYLYLMVEFPQVTLSGVNHSIVWYEQDGDEVYQFRAQAEMVTVPDPEILQENLVENKHHKLARSLRSGISDKDIKPNSTVRDILHTIVSYPPTQILTTEEQDLVWKHRFYLSSNKKALTKFLKCVNWSLSGEVRQALHLLHSWSPMDVDDALQLLSPAFVHPSVRRTKFKISYLRFPRFEWLTFPSLSRRPLNLLNRGFCTVFPIFSSLVLQKSELRESSSKAIFALLTVLNVFKLWLTSPKPVQHSDHPLHNHPFFQKFIAE
;
A
#
# COMPACT_ATOMS: atom_id res chain seq x y z
N MET A 1 15.48 -43.28 -41.25
CA MET A 1 14.17 -43.11 -40.59
C MET A 1 14.40 -42.04 -39.56
N ASP A 2 14.49 -40.80 -40.04
CA ASP A 2 14.97 -39.65 -39.27
C ASP A 2 13.85 -38.63 -39.33
N ASN A 3 13.20 -38.41 -38.18
CA ASN A 3 12.43 -37.22 -37.80
C ASN A 3 11.56 -37.57 -36.57
N CYS A 4 12.22 -37.79 -35.44
CA CYS A 4 11.59 -37.51 -34.15
C CYS A 4 12.40 -36.33 -33.59
N GLU A 5 12.02 -35.12 -33.98
CA GLU A 5 12.57 -33.93 -33.31
C GLU A 5 12.09 -34.00 -31.86
N ASP A 6 13.01 -34.39 -30.96
CA ASP A 6 12.84 -34.47 -29.51
C ASP A 6 12.66 -33.04 -28.97
N THR A 7 11.53 -32.43 -29.32
CA THR A 7 11.19 -31.04 -29.06
C THR A 7 10.58 -30.94 -27.66
N PHE A 8 11.35 -30.34 -26.75
CA PHE A 8 10.87 -30.09 -25.39
C PHE A 8 9.99 -28.84 -25.36
N HIS A 9 8.67 -29.05 -25.26
CA HIS A 9 7.71 -27.97 -25.13
C HIS A 9 7.62 -27.47 -23.69
N TYR A 10 7.88 -26.17 -23.47
CA TYR A 10 7.84 -25.56 -22.15
C TYR A 10 7.16 -24.19 -22.12
N VAL A 11 6.70 -23.81 -20.93
CA VAL A 11 6.15 -22.49 -20.64
C VAL A 11 6.80 -21.96 -19.38
N TYR A 12 7.14 -20.67 -19.36
CA TYR A 12 7.75 -20.04 -18.20
C TYR A 12 6.72 -19.78 -17.09
N SER A 13 7.12 -19.99 -15.84
CA SER A 13 6.28 -19.70 -14.66
C SER A 13 5.87 -18.23 -14.60
N SER A 14 6.78 -17.30 -14.94
CA SER A 14 6.53 -15.85 -14.93
C SER A 14 5.46 -15.41 -15.93
N ALA A 15 5.24 -16.17 -17.01
CA ALA A 15 4.21 -15.86 -18.00
C ALA A 15 2.81 -16.39 -17.61
N LEU A 16 2.70 -17.15 -16.52
CA LEU A 16 1.45 -17.83 -16.12
C LEU A 16 0.76 -17.09 -14.97
N HIS A 17 -0.15 -16.18 -15.30
CA HIS A 17 -1.02 -15.48 -14.34
C HIS A 17 -2.27 -16.30 -13.96
N LYS A 18 -2.07 -17.54 -13.53
CA LYS A 18 -3.15 -18.41 -13.04
C LYS A 18 -2.83 -18.90 -11.63
N HIS A 19 -3.87 -19.09 -10.82
CA HIS A 19 -3.76 -19.70 -9.51
C HIS A 19 -3.37 -21.18 -9.64
N ILE A 20 -2.61 -21.67 -8.67
CA ILE A 20 -2.24 -23.08 -8.63
C ILE A 20 -3.46 -23.90 -8.22
N GLU A 21 -3.78 -24.89 -9.02
CA GLU A 21 -4.79 -25.89 -8.71
C GLU A 21 -4.10 -27.23 -8.43
N LEU A 22 -4.61 -27.97 -7.45
CA LEU A 22 -4.15 -29.32 -7.12
C LEU A 22 -5.36 -30.18 -6.79
N LYS A 23 -5.35 -31.43 -7.21
CA LYS A 23 -6.42 -32.36 -6.90
C LYS A 23 -6.00 -33.30 -5.80
N ILE A 24 -6.77 -33.32 -4.71
CA ILE A 24 -6.60 -34.27 -3.62
C ILE A 24 -7.40 -35.53 -3.97
N GLY A 25 -6.68 -36.65 -4.08
CA GLY A 25 -7.18 -37.91 -4.58
C GLY A 25 -7.69 -38.87 -3.50
N SER A 26 -7.04 -40.03 -3.39
CA SER A 26 -7.29 -41.03 -2.36
C SER A 26 -6.22 -41.01 -1.28
N LEU A 27 -6.61 -41.44 -0.07
CA LEU A 27 -5.67 -41.76 1.01
C LEU A 27 -5.73 -43.27 1.25
N GLU A 28 -4.57 -43.91 1.14
CA GLU A 28 -4.40 -45.36 1.22
C GLU A 28 -3.30 -45.70 2.21
N GLY A 29 -3.24 -46.95 2.65
CA GLY A 29 -2.27 -47.38 3.67
C GLY A 29 -2.85 -47.18 5.07
N PHE A 30 -3.25 -48.28 5.70
CA PHE A 30 -3.61 -48.28 7.10
C PHE A 30 -3.48 -49.69 7.66
N LYS A 31 -2.61 -49.84 8.64
CA LYS A 31 -2.69 -50.93 9.61
C LYS A 31 -2.70 -50.35 11.01
N THR A 32 -3.87 -49.85 11.40
CA THR A 32 -4.22 -49.63 12.81
C THR A 32 -4.51 -50.97 13.43
N THR A 33 -3.48 -51.60 13.96
CA THR A 33 -3.72 -52.63 14.96
C THR A 33 -3.31 -52.14 16.35
N ILE A 34 -2.55 -51.04 16.47
CA ILE A 34 -2.10 -50.55 17.78
C ILE A 34 -1.93 -49.02 17.74
N VAL A 35 -2.93 -48.27 17.27
CA VAL A 35 -3.07 -46.90 17.80
C VAL A 35 -3.57 -47.12 19.22
N GLU A 36 -2.61 -47.13 20.14
CA GLU A 36 -2.71 -47.23 21.60
C GLU A 36 -4.12 -46.85 22.10
N ARG A 37 -5.03 -47.82 22.23
CA ARG A 37 -6.34 -47.59 22.91
C ARG A 37 -6.13 -47.06 24.33
N GLU A 38 -4.95 -47.31 24.89
CA GLU A 38 -4.43 -46.70 26.11
C GLU A 38 -4.50 -45.17 26.08
N ARG A 39 -4.28 -44.51 24.92
CA ARG A 39 -4.42 -43.05 24.81
C ARG A 39 -5.84 -42.55 25.03
N ILE A 40 -6.86 -43.36 24.74
CA ILE A 40 -8.25 -43.00 25.05
C ILE A 40 -8.45 -42.89 26.58
N LEU A 41 -7.67 -43.64 27.37
CA LEU A 41 -7.71 -43.57 28.84
C LEU A 41 -7.15 -42.24 29.34
N ASP A 42 -6.10 -41.73 28.69
CA ASP A 42 -5.48 -40.44 29.05
C ASP A 42 -6.28 -39.25 28.51
N GLU A 43 -6.78 -39.33 27.27
CA GLU A 43 -7.57 -38.29 26.61
C GLU A 43 -8.94 -38.84 26.17
N PRO A 44 -9.99 -38.68 26.98
CA PRO A 44 -11.31 -39.27 26.69
C PRO A 44 -11.98 -38.64 25.46
N MET A 45 -11.53 -37.46 25.03
CA MET A 45 -12.02 -36.81 23.80
C MET A 45 -11.63 -37.57 22.54
N LEU A 46 -10.56 -38.37 22.55
CA LEU A 46 -10.17 -39.22 21.43
C LEU A 46 -11.24 -40.25 21.05
N LYS A 47 -12.18 -40.57 21.96
CA LYS A 47 -13.32 -41.44 21.63
C LYS A 47 -14.19 -40.90 20.48
N PHE A 48 -14.24 -39.59 20.29
CA PHE A 48 -15.03 -38.94 19.23
C PHE A 48 -14.26 -38.78 17.91
N SER A 49 -12.97 -39.09 17.91
CA SER A 49 -12.14 -39.16 16.71
C SER A 49 -12.55 -40.36 15.87
N GLY A 50 -12.74 -40.16 14.57
CA GLY A 50 -13.09 -41.24 13.65
C GLY A 50 -12.01 -42.32 13.55
N LEU A 51 -10.76 -42.01 13.94
CA LEU A 51 -9.67 -42.99 14.04
C LEU A 51 -9.88 -44.02 15.16
N TYR A 52 -10.62 -43.67 16.20
CA TYR A 52 -10.82 -44.48 17.40
C TYR A 52 -12.27 -44.95 17.55
N SER A 53 -13.16 -44.62 16.61
CA SER A 53 -14.54 -45.11 16.62
C SER A 53 -14.58 -46.61 16.35
N ASP A 54 -15.25 -47.38 17.22
CA ASP A 54 -15.40 -48.84 17.10
C ASP A 54 -16.36 -49.29 15.95
N GLY A 55 -16.86 -48.35 15.15
CA GLY A 55 -17.73 -48.64 14.01
C GLY A 55 -16.95 -49.04 12.75
N ASP A 56 -17.56 -49.83 11.88
CA ASP A 56 -17.03 -50.24 10.56
C ASP A 56 -16.91 -49.06 9.55
N GLY A 57 -17.19 -47.84 10.00
CA GLY A 57 -17.08 -46.60 9.22
C GLY A 57 -15.68 -46.00 9.31
N LYS A 58 -15.22 -45.40 8.22
CA LYS A 58 -13.93 -44.70 8.19
C LYS A 58 -14.04 -43.30 8.80
N ALA A 59 -12.93 -42.84 9.36
CA ALA A 59 -12.80 -41.48 9.89
C ALA A 59 -13.02 -40.41 8.81
N ASP A 60 -13.69 -39.32 9.20
CA ASP A 60 -13.94 -38.17 8.35
C ASP A 60 -12.74 -37.21 8.35
N PHE A 61 -11.81 -37.45 7.44
CA PHE A 61 -10.60 -36.65 7.32
C PHE A 61 -10.75 -35.40 6.46
N MET A 62 -10.01 -34.36 6.83
CA MET A 62 -9.83 -33.15 6.04
C MET A 62 -8.35 -32.94 5.73
N VAL A 63 -8.04 -32.49 4.52
CA VAL A 63 -6.67 -32.18 4.12
C VAL A 63 -6.49 -30.67 4.07
N MET A 64 -5.50 -30.17 4.81
CA MET A 64 -5.04 -28.80 4.76
C MET A 64 -3.85 -28.69 3.82
N CYS A 65 -3.89 -27.74 2.89
CA CYS A 65 -2.87 -27.47 1.89
C CYS A 65 -2.30 -26.06 2.10
N GLN A 66 -0.99 -25.94 2.20
CA GLN A 66 -0.31 -24.65 2.34
C GLN A 66 1.04 -24.64 1.62
N VAL A 67 1.38 -23.52 0.99
CA VAL A 67 2.67 -23.34 0.30
C VAL A 67 3.65 -22.60 1.19
N TRP A 68 4.87 -23.11 1.23
CA TRP A 68 5.99 -22.62 2.02
C TRP A 68 7.20 -22.35 1.13
N ALA A 69 8.00 -21.35 1.47
CA ALA A 69 9.32 -21.10 0.90
C ALA A 69 10.18 -20.42 1.97
N ASP A 70 11.49 -20.73 2.02
CA ASP A 70 12.42 -20.17 3.01
C ASP A 70 11.93 -20.24 4.46
N ASN A 71 11.32 -21.36 4.85
CA ASN A 71 10.71 -21.59 6.16
C ASN A 71 9.56 -20.62 6.52
N ARG A 72 8.97 -19.95 5.52
CA ARG A 72 7.81 -19.04 5.68
C ARG A 72 6.65 -19.51 4.82
N ALA A 73 5.44 -19.41 5.37
CA ALA A 73 4.23 -19.64 4.59
C ALA A 73 4.01 -18.48 3.61
N LEU A 74 3.88 -18.81 2.31
CA LEU A 74 3.60 -17.82 1.26
C LEU A 74 2.11 -17.49 1.17
N CYS A 75 1.24 -18.44 1.54
CA CYS A 75 -0.19 -18.30 1.41
C CYS A 75 -0.96 -18.79 2.65
N LEU A 76 -2.24 -18.40 2.70
CA LEU A 76 -3.18 -18.89 3.70
C LEU A 76 -3.47 -20.38 3.47
N PRO A 77 -3.69 -21.16 4.54
CA PRO A 77 -4.02 -22.58 4.40
C PRO A 77 -5.40 -22.75 3.75
N VAL A 78 -5.48 -23.63 2.77
CA VAL A 78 -6.72 -24.01 2.08
C VAL A 78 -7.10 -25.44 2.48
N TRP A 79 -8.38 -25.68 2.67
CA TRP A 79 -8.90 -26.97 3.13
C TRP A 79 -9.70 -27.65 2.02
N THR A 80 -9.67 -28.98 2.00
CA THR A 80 -10.66 -29.76 1.24
C THR A 80 -12.04 -29.60 1.85
N SER A 81 -13.07 -29.77 1.04
CA SER A 81 -14.45 -29.88 1.52
C SER A 81 -14.63 -31.06 2.49
N TYR A 82 -15.56 -30.90 3.43
CA TYR A 82 -15.96 -32.00 4.31
C TYR A 82 -16.76 -33.03 3.50
N LYS A 83 -16.38 -34.31 3.64
CA LYS A 83 -17.07 -35.43 3.00
C LYS A 83 -17.09 -36.62 3.96
N PRO A 84 -18.27 -37.23 4.21
CA PRO A 84 -18.34 -38.42 5.03
C PRO A 84 -17.76 -39.62 4.26
N PHE A 85 -16.93 -40.44 4.91
CA PHE A 85 -16.32 -41.60 4.28
C PHE A 85 -16.90 -42.92 4.80
N THR A 86 -17.41 -43.76 3.89
CA THR A 86 -17.89 -45.10 4.22
C THR A 86 -16.75 -46.12 4.13
N ASN A 87 -16.38 -46.51 2.91
CA ASN A 87 -15.42 -47.60 2.66
C ASN A 87 -14.01 -47.13 2.29
N ARG A 88 -13.85 -45.93 1.70
CA ARG A 88 -12.58 -45.43 1.17
C ARG A 88 -12.46 -43.92 1.35
N TRP A 89 -11.27 -43.47 1.74
CA TRP A 89 -10.92 -42.05 1.73
C TRP A 89 -10.65 -41.61 0.30
N ASN A 90 -11.66 -41.00 -0.32
CA ASN A 90 -11.56 -40.49 -1.68
C ASN A 90 -12.25 -39.12 -1.77
N TRP A 91 -11.44 -38.06 -1.80
CA TRP A 91 -11.93 -36.70 -2.02
C TRP A 91 -12.24 -36.49 -3.50
N SER A 92 -11.26 -36.75 -4.37
CA SER A 92 -11.32 -36.45 -5.81
C SER A 92 -11.71 -35.00 -6.09
N GLU A 93 -11.17 -34.08 -5.28
CA GLU A 93 -11.54 -32.66 -5.26
C GLU A 93 -10.37 -31.80 -5.76
N TRP A 94 -10.67 -30.83 -6.63
CA TRP A 94 -9.71 -29.79 -7.04
C TRP A 94 -9.74 -28.64 -6.04
N VAL A 95 -8.57 -28.31 -5.50
CA VAL A 95 -8.35 -27.25 -4.53
C VAL A 95 -7.50 -26.17 -5.19
N THR A 96 -7.98 -24.93 -5.18
CA THR A 96 -7.26 -23.76 -5.71
C THR A 96 -6.54 -23.04 -4.57
N LEU A 97 -5.23 -22.87 -4.71
CA LEU A 97 -4.40 -22.13 -3.77
C LEU A 97 -4.39 -20.64 -4.11
N PRO A 98 -4.39 -19.72 -3.13
CA PRO A 98 -4.37 -18.28 -3.35
C PRO A 98 -2.94 -17.78 -3.64
N ILE A 99 -2.26 -18.41 -4.61
CA ILE A 99 -0.95 -18.03 -5.11
C ILE A 99 -0.89 -18.36 -6.61
N MET A 100 -0.26 -17.48 -7.39
CA MET A 100 -0.12 -17.65 -8.83
C MET A 100 1.16 -18.42 -9.19
N TYR A 101 1.20 -19.00 -10.39
CA TYR A 101 2.42 -19.63 -10.92
C TYR A 101 3.58 -18.62 -11.08
N SER A 102 3.28 -17.36 -11.39
CA SER A 102 4.27 -16.28 -11.51
C SER A 102 4.98 -15.95 -10.20
N ASP A 103 4.30 -16.14 -9.06
CA ASP A 103 4.75 -15.67 -7.76
C ASP A 103 5.50 -16.76 -6.98
N LEU A 104 5.62 -17.95 -7.56
CA LEU A 104 6.26 -19.09 -6.94
C LEU A 104 7.79 -19.01 -7.02
N PRO A 105 8.49 -19.03 -5.87
CA PRO A 105 9.94 -19.19 -5.88
C PRO A 105 10.34 -20.63 -6.23
N HIS A 106 11.57 -20.82 -6.70
CA HIS A 106 12.08 -22.14 -7.12
C HIS A 106 12.11 -23.17 -5.98
N ASN A 107 12.30 -22.73 -4.74
CA ASN A 107 12.32 -23.57 -3.54
C ASN A 107 10.93 -23.73 -2.90
N ALA A 108 9.85 -23.34 -3.59
CA ALA A 108 8.51 -23.50 -3.06
C ALA A 108 8.17 -24.98 -2.79
N GLN A 109 7.60 -25.21 -1.61
CA GLN A 109 7.18 -26.51 -1.11
C GLN A 109 5.70 -26.48 -0.74
N LEU A 110 4.99 -27.52 -1.13
CA LEU A 110 3.61 -27.78 -0.74
C LEU A 110 3.61 -28.64 0.52
N ALA A 111 3.08 -28.11 1.61
CA ALA A 111 2.82 -28.80 2.86
C ALA A 111 1.35 -29.23 2.91
N LEU A 112 1.12 -30.53 3.08
CA LEU A 112 -0.21 -31.15 3.17
C LEU A 112 -0.33 -31.84 4.51
N THR A 113 -1.30 -31.45 5.34
CA THR A 113 -1.57 -32.11 6.62
C THR A 113 -2.97 -32.67 6.63
N VAL A 114 -3.09 -33.96 6.93
CA VAL A 114 -4.37 -34.65 7.14
C VAL A 114 -4.77 -34.46 8.59
N TYR A 115 -5.96 -33.93 8.81
CA TYR A 115 -6.55 -33.71 10.12
C TYR A 115 -7.78 -34.59 10.33
N ASP A 116 -7.94 -35.01 11.58
CA ASP A 116 -9.17 -35.63 12.09
C ASP A 116 -9.88 -34.65 13.04
N CYS A 117 -11.21 -34.69 13.01
CA CYS A 117 -12.10 -33.89 13.83
C CYS A 117 -12.43 -34.66 15.11
N VAL A 118 -11.69 -34.38 16.19
CA VAL A 118 -11.84 -35.08 17.48
C VAL A 118 -12.86 -34.39 18.38
N GLY A 119 -13.12 -33.10 18.17
CA GLY A 119 -14.08 -32.35 18.98
C GLY A 119 -14.59 -31.08 18.30
N PRO A 120 -15.51 -30.35 18.94
CA PRO A 120 -16.20 -29.19 18.35
C PRO A 120 -15.28 -28.03 17.94
N ALA A 121 -14.04 -27.99 18.45
CA ALA A 121 -13.02 -27.01 18.05
C ALA A 121 -11.59 -27.60 18.05
N GLN A 122 -11.45 -28.92 18.13
CA GLN A 122 -10.15 -29.57 18.28
C GLN A 122 -9.90 -30.52 17.12
N MET A 123 -8.85 -30.22 16.36
CA MET A 123 -8.39 -31.05 15.24
C MET A 123 -7.01 -31.62 15.56
N THR A 124 -6.86 -32.93 15.41
CA THR A 124 -5.57 -33.60 15.62
C THR A 124 -4.94 -33.95 14.28
N PRO A 125 -3.63 -33.68 14.08
CA PRO A 125 -2.95 -34.05 12.85
C PRO A 125 -2.76 -35.57 12.81
N VAL A 126 -3.40 -36.22 11.85
CA VAL A 126 -3.24 -37.66 11.56
C VAL A 126 -1.88 -37.89 10.93
N GLY A 127 -1.47 -36.98 10.04
CA GLY A 127 -0.14 -37.01 9.47
C GLY A 127 0.11 -35.92 8.44
N GLY A 128 1.38 -35.70 8.15
CA GLY A 128 1.86 -34.59 7.34
C GLY A 128 2.77 -35.07 6.22
N THR A 129 2.71 -34.40 5.08
CA THR A 129 3.58 -34.66 3.95
C THR A 129 3.98 -33.35 3.27
N THR A 130 5.24 -33.26 2.86
CA THR A 130 5.79 -32.07 2.21
C THR A 130 6.40 -32.44 0.88
N LEU A 131 6.13 -31.64 -0.15
CA LEU A 131 6.56 -31.89 -1.52
C LEU A 131 7.08 -30.61 -2.16
N THR A 132 8.29 -30.65 -2.72
CA THR A 132 8.80 -29.55 -3.55
C THR A 132 7.95 -29.41 -4.81
N LEU A 133 7.45 -28.20 -5.10
CA LEU A 133 6.64 -27.93 -6.29
C LEU A 133 7.47 -28.03 -7.57
N PHE A 134 8.73 -27.58 -7.50
CA PHE A 134 9.71 -27.73 -8.57
C PHE A 134 10.63 -28.94 -8.33
N GLY A 135 10.98 -29.64 -9.40
CA GLY A 135 12.00 -30.68 -9.39
C GLY A 135 13.42 -30.12 -9.48
N LYS A 136 14.42 -31.02 -9.44
CA LYS A 136 15.85 -30.64 -9.53
C LYS A 136 16.22 -29.82 -10.78
N ARG A 137 15.46 -29.98 -11.87
CA ARG A 137 15.66 -29.26 -13.13
C ARG A 137 14.82 -27.97 -13.24
N LYS A 138 14.32 -27.46 -12.12
CA LYS A 138 13.43 -26.29 -12.08
C LYS A 138 12.13 -26.45 -12.90
N VAL A 139 11.73 -27.69 -13.16
CA VAL A 139 10.46 -28.01 -13.84
C VAL A 139 9.39 -28.29 -12.79
N TYR A 140 8.23 -27.64 -12.93
CA TYR A 140 7.07 -27.86 -12.07
C TYR A 140 6.58 -29.32 -12.17
N ARG A 141 6.16 -29.89 -11.04
CA ARG A 141 5.64 -31.26 -11.03
C ARG A 141 4.23 -31.31 -11.63
N GLN A 142 4.02 -32.25 -12.54
CA GLN A 142 2.75 -32.46 -13.23
C GLN A 142 2.28 -33.91 -13.09
N GLY A 143 0.96 -34.11 -13.18
CA GLY A 143 0.31 -35.41 -13.11
C GLY A 143 0.16 -35.98 -11.71
N MET A 144 -0.28 -37.24 -11.66
CA MET A 144 -0.57 -37.99 -10.43
C MET A 144 0.71 -38.41 -9.71
N LEU A 145 0.77 -38.14 -8.41
CA LEU A 145 1.86 -38.46 -7.50
C LEU A 145 1.33 -39.06 -6.20
N ASP A 146 1.87 -40.23 -5.83
CA ASP A 146 1.66 -40.81 -4.52
C ASP A 146 2.69 -40.26 -3.53
N LEU A 147 2.21 -39.64 -2.44
CA LEU A 147 3.02 -39.02 -1.41
C LEU A 147 2.92 -39.80 -0.12
N LYS A 148 4.07 -40.09 0.49
CA LYS A 148 4.14 -40.70 1.81
C LYS A 148 3.75 -39.68 2.88
N VAL A 149 2.83 -40.05 3.76
CA VAL A 149 2.34 -39.25 4.87
C VAL A 149 2.93 -39.79 6.18
N TRP A 150 3.53 -38.90 6.95
CA TRP A 150 4.18 -39.24 8.22
C TRP A 150 3.16 -39.20 9.35
N PRO A 151 2.90 -40.33 10.05
CA PRO A 151 1.85 -40.41 11.06
C PRO A 151 2.16 -39.52 12.27
N GLY A 152 1.13 -38.88 12.82
CA GLY A 152 1.18 -38.08 14.05
C GLY A 152 2.00 -36.78 13.95
N LYS A 153 2.46 -36.41 12.76
CA LYS A 153 3.32 -35.23 12.54
C LYS A 153 2.67 -34.22 11.61
N LYS A 154 2.78 -32.92 11.92
CA LYS A 154 2.33 -31.87 11.00
C LYS A 154 3.31 -31.72 9.84
N ALA A 155 2.82 -31.28 8.68
CA ALA A 155 3.69 -31.00 7.55
C ALA A 155 4.54 -29.76 7.83
N ASP A 156 5.86 -29.91 7.72
CA ASP A 156 6.82 -28.85 8.01
C ASP A 156 7.40 -28.33 6.69
N GLY A 157 7.12 -27.08 6.31
CA GLY A 157 7.71 -26.44 5.12
C GLY A 157 9.15 -25.97 5.31
N GLN A 158 9.95 -26.71 6.09
CA GLN A 158 11.33 -26.36 6.42
C GLN A 158 12.34 -26.91 5.41
N GLU A 159 13.48 -26.26 5.23
CA GLU A 159 14.59 -26.77 4.43
C GLU A 159 15.79 -27.16 5.32
N PRO A 160 16.09 -28.47 5.54
CA PRO A 160 15.44 -29.69 5.02
C PRO A 160 14.14 -30.07 5.74
N THR A 161 13.20 -30.70 5.02
CA THR A 161 11.89 -31.08 5.57
C THR A 161 11.99 -32.31 6.45
N THR A 162 11.25 -32.30 7.55
CA THR A 162 11.17 -33.44 8.45
C THR A 162 10.10 -34.47 8.05
N THR A 163 9.20 -34.09 7.13
CA THR A 163 8.08 -34.90 6.62
C THR A 163 8.09 -35.05 5.09
N PRO A 164 9.22 -35.45 4.47
CA PRO A 164 9.31 -35.51 3.01
C PRO A 164 8.32 -36.54 2.44
N GLY A 165 7.46 -36.09 1.52
CA GLY A 165 6.49 -36.94 0.83
C GLY A 165 7.11 -37.86 -0.22
N LYS A 166 8.28 -37.48 -0.73
CA LYS A 166 9.14 -38.33 -1.57
C LYS A 166 10.46 -38.55 -0.86
N THR A 167 10.61 -39.70 -0.21
CA THR A 167 11.90 -40.08 0.39
C THR A 167 12.96 -40.14 -0.71
N PRO A 168 14.12 -39.47 -0.56
CA PRO A 168 15.27 -39.66 -1.43
C PRO A 168 15.88 -41.04 -1.18
N GLY A 169 15.17 -42.09 -1.58
CA GLY A 169 15.64 -43.47 -1.49
C GLY A 169 16.58 -43.79 -2.63
N ASN A 170 17.71 -44.44 -2.32
CA ASN A 170 18.65 -45.03 -3.27
C ASN A 170 17.98 -46.11 -4.13
N GLY A 171 17.11 -45.76 -5.08
CA GLY A 171 16.64 -46.62 -6.19
C GLY A 171 16.04 -48.00 -5.85
N LYS A 172 15.87 -48.34 -4.57
CA LYS A 172 15.52 -49.67 -4.06
C LYS A 172 14.03 -49.84 -3.76
N GLU A 173 13.27 -48.75 -3.64
CA GLU A 173 11.81 -48.82 -3.50
C GLU A 173 11.18 -49.17 -4.86
N ARG A 174 10.55 -50.34 -4.93
CA ARG A 174 9.96 -50.91 -6.15
C ARG A 174 8.89 -49.97 -6.72
N MET A 175 8.03 -49.42 -5.86
CA MET A 175 7.03 -48.42 -6.23
C MET A 175 7.62 -47.18 -6.93
N GLN A 176 8.74 -46.64 -6.44
CA GLN A 176 9.37 -45.46 -7.08
C GLN A 176 9.94 -45.79 -8.47
N LYS A 177 10.52 -46.98 -8.64
CA LYS A 177 11.03 -47.45 -9.93
C LYS A 177 9.88 -47.62 -10.94
N LEU A 178 8.79 -48.24 -10.52
CA LEU A 178 7.59 -48.42 -11.34
C LEU A 178 6.97 -47.07 -11.72
N ALA A 179 6.87 -46.12 -10.79
CA ALA A 179 6.36 -44.77 -11.08
C ALA A 179 7.23 -44.02 -12.10
N LYS A 180 8.56 -44.17 -12.05
CA LYS A 180 9.48 -43.61 -13.06
C LYS A 180 9.28 -44.25 -14.44
N LEU A 181 9.09 -45.57 -14.51
CA LEU A 181 8.83 -46.27 -15.77
C LEU A 181 7.47 -45.89 -16.36
N ALA A 182 6.41 -45.84 -15.53
CA ALA A 182 5.08 -45.39 -15.95
C ALA A 182 5.09 -43.93 -16.43
N LYS A 183 5.97 -43.08 -15.88
CA LYS A 183 6.17 -41.72 -16.40
C LYS A 183 6.89 -41.72 -17.75
N LYS A 184 7.89 -42.58 -17.95
CA LYS A 184 8.58 -42.69 -19.25
C LYS A 184 7.64 -43.16 -20.35
N HIS A 185 6.78 -44.14 -20.05
CA HIS A 185 5.73 -44.62 -20.94
C HIS A 185 4.75 -43.49 -21.29
N ARG A 186 4.16 -42.80 -20.30
CA ARG A 186 3.26 -41.64 -20.52
C ARG A 186 3.88 -40.49 -21.33
N ASN A 187 5.20 -40.34 -21.28
CA ASN A 187 5.94 -39.33 -22.03
C ASN A 187 6.31 -39.78 -23.45
N GLY A 188 5.94 -40.99 -23.88
CA GLY A 188 6.23 -41.52 -25.22
C GLY A 188 7.65 -42.03 -25.42
N TYR A 189 8.47 -42.15 -24.36
CA TYR A 189 9.84 -42.70 -24.45
C TYR A 189 9.87 -44.23 -24.56
N MET A 190 8.72 -44.88 -24.47
CA MET A 190 8.57 -46.34 -24.61
C MET A 190 7.49 -46.60 -25.65
N PRO A 191 7.63 -47.67 -26.46
CA PRO A 191 6.59 -48.05 -27.42
C PRO A 191 5.32 -48.44 -26.68
N GLU A 192 4.18 -47.91 -27.13
CA GLU A 192 2.87 -48.26 -26.59
C GLU A 192 2.39 -49.58 -27.22
N ILE A 193 2.04 -50.54 -26.38
CA ILE A 193 1.49 -51.83 -26.78
C ILE A 193 0.25 -52.08 -25.93
N ASP A 194 -0.91 -51.65 -26.42
CA ASP A 194 -2.18 -51.61 -25.67
C ASP A 194 -2.49 -52.85 -24.83
N TRP A 195 -2.35 -54.05 -25.41
CA TRP A 195 -2.73 -55.28 -24.72
C TRP A 195 -1.76 -55.61 -23.56
N LEU A 196 -0.47 -55.35 -23.74
CA LEU A 196 0.56 -55.59 -22.74
C LEU A 196 0.54 -54.50 -21.67
N ASP A 197 0.33 -53.24 -22.09
CA ASP A 197 0.24 -52.08 -21.22
C ASP A 197 -0.93 -52.22 -20.25
N ARG A 198 -2.10 -52.69 -20.70
CA ARG A 198 -3.24 -52.97 -19.82
C ARG A 198 -2.91 -53.99 -18.73
N LEU A 199 -2.22 -55.08 -19.08
CA LEU A 199 -1.82 -56.12 -18.11
C LEU A 199 -0.74 -55.61 -17.15
N THR A 200 0.25 -54.89 -17.67
CA THR A 200 1.35 -54.37 -16.86
C THR A 200 0.90 -53.26 -15.92
N PHE A 201 0.03 -52.34 -16.35
CA PHE A 201 -0.53 -51.32 -15.47
C PHE A 201 -1.38 -51.91 -14.34
N ARG A 202 -2.19 -52.93 -14.64
CA ARG A 202 -2.93 -53.66 -13.61
C ARG A 202 -2.00 -54.34 -12.62
N GLU A 203 -0.91 -54.96 -13.08
CA GLU A 203 0.07 -55.59 -12.20
C GLU A 203 0.84 -54.55 -11.36
N ILE A 204 1.16 -53.39 -11.94
CA ILE A 204 1.76 -52.25 -11.22
C ILE A 204 0.83 -51.77 -10.10
N GLU A 205 -0.47 -51.68 -10.36
CA GLU A 205 -1.48 -51.31 -9.37
C GLU A 205 -1.53 -52.33 -8.23
N HIS A 206 -1.57 -53.63 -8.54
CA HIS A 206 -1.52 -54.69 -7.52
C HIS A 206 -0.24 -54.66 -6.68
N ILE A 207 0.92 -54.43 -7.29
CA ILE A 207 2.20 -54.30 -6.58
C ILE A 207 2.17 -53.08 -5.65
N ASN A 208 1.70 -51.94 -6.15
CA ASN A 208 1.63 -50.71 -5.37
C ASN A 208 0.64 -50.86 -4.20
N GLU A 209 -0.53 -51.47 -4.42
CA GLU A 209 -1.50 -51.73 -3.36
C GLU A 209 -0.93 -52.67 -2.29
N ALA A 210 -0.23 -53.73 -2.70
CA ALA A 210 0.43 -54.65 -1.77
C ALA A 210 1.52 -53.95 -0.95
N GLU A 211 2.35 -53.11 -1.58
CA GLU A 211 3.42 -52.35 -0.91
C GLU A 211 2.84 -51.30 0.05
N LYS A 212 1.77 -50.60 -0.34
CA LYS A 212 1.01 -49.68 0.53
C LYS A 212 0.34 -50.39 1.71
N ARG A 213 -0.10 -51.63 1.53
CA ARG A 213 -0.71 -52.44 2.62
C ARG A 213 0.32 -53.00 3.59
N GLN A 214 1.54 -53.27 3.13
CA GLN A 214 2.64 -53.78 3.94
C GLN A 214 3.37 -52.68 4.71
N SER A 215 3.29 -51.44 4.25
CA SER A 215 3.96 -50.30 4.87
C SER A 215 3.14 -49.72 6.04
N ASN A 216 3.86 -49.21 7.05
CA ASN A 216 3.28 -48.58 8.23
C ASN A 216 2.94 -47.09 8.00
N TYR A 217 2.92 -46.64 6.74
CA TYR A 217 2.72 -45.25 6.38
C TYR A 217 1.43 -45.09 5.58
N LEU A 218 0.86 -43.90 5.68
CA LEU A 218 -0.24 -43.47 4.82
C LEU A 218 0.33 -42.95 3.49
N TYR A 219 -0.43 -43.08 2.42
CA TYR A 219 -0.10 -42.61 1.07
C TYR A 219 -1.24 -41.76 0.55
N LEU A 220 -0.96 -40.48 0.34
CA LEU A 220 -1.90 -39.52 -0.24
C LEU A 220 -1.62 -39.36 -1.73
N MET A 221 -2.60 -39.66 -2.57
CA MET A 221 -2.53 -39.39 -4.00
C MET A 221 -2.89 -37.92 -4.26
N VAL A 222 -1.99 -37.22 -4.94
CA VAL A 222 -2.16 -35.82 -5.35
C VAL A 222 -1.93 -35.71 -6.85
N GLU A 223 -2.87 -35.09 -7.56
CA GLU A 223 -2.79 -34.86 -8.99
C GLU A 223 -2.53 -33.38 -9.28
N PHE A 224 -1.43 -33.11 -9.97
CA PHE A 224 -1.07 -31.78 -10.46
C PHE A 224 -1.59 -31.58 -11.89
N PRO A 225 -2.10 -30.37 -12.22
CA PRO A 225 -2.65 -30.09 -13.53
C PRO A 225 -1.57 -30.19 -14.61
N GLN A 226 -1.97 -30.69 -15.78
CA GLN A 226 -1.12 -30.75 -16.96
C GLN A 226 -1.48 -29.57 -17.87
N VAL A 227 -0.47 -28.87 -18.38
CA VAL A 227 -0.68 -27.75 -19.30
C VAL A 227 -0.65 -28.30 -20.71
N THR A 228 -1.77 -28.24 -21.41
CA THR A 228 -1.87 -28.62 -22.83
C THR A 228 -2.14 -27.39 -23.66
N LEU A 229 -1.29 -27.11 -24.64
CA LEU A 229 -1.49 -26.04 -25.63
C LEU A 229 -1.58 -26.69 -27.00
N SER A 230 -2.68 -26.47 -27.72
CA SER A 230 -2.91 -27.01 -29.07
C SER A 230 -2.74 -28.53 -29.18
N GLY A 231 -3.13 -29.27 -28.14
CA GLY A 231 -3.01 -30.74 -28.10
C GLY A 231 -1.62 -31.27 -27.72
N VAL A 232 -0.65 -30.40 -27.41
CA VAL A 232 0.70 -30.77 -27.01
C VAL A 232 0.92 -30.48 -25.52
N ASN A 233 1.50 -31.43 -24.81
CA ASN A 233 1.83 -31.31 -23.38
C ASN A 233 3.03 -30.38 -23.18
N HIS A 234 2.84 -29.31 -22.42
CA HIS A 234 3.89 -28.35 -22.08
C HIS A 234 4.31 -28.48 -20.61
N SER A 235 5.61 -28.49 -20.37
CA SER A 235 6.18 -28.48 -19.02
C SER A 235 6.37 -27.05 -18.51
N ILE A 236 5.92 -26.74 -17.30
CA ILE A 236 6.16 -25.42 -16.71
C ILE A 236 7.60 -25.37 -16.17
N VAL A 237 8.39 -24.41 -16.64
CA VAL A 237 9.77 -24.19 -16.22
C VAL A 237 9.83 -22.90 -15.39
N TRP A 238 10.46 -22.97 -14.22
CA TRP A 238 10.67 -21.79 -13.40
C TRP A 238 11.63 -20.83 -14.10
N TYR A 239 11.23 -19.57 -14.22
CA TYR A 239 12.04 -18.49 -14.76
C TYR A 239 11.70 -17.20 -14.05
N GLU A 240 12.74 -16.54 -13.53
CA GLU A 240 12.67 -15.24 -12.89
C GLU A 240 13.03 -14.19 -13.95
N GLN A 241 12.08 -13.31 -14.25
CA GLN A 241 12.36 -12.15 -15.09
C GLN A 241 13.38 -11.27 -14.34
N ASP A 242 14.41 -10.82 -15.05
CA ASP A 242 15.46 -9.93 -14.55
C ASP A 242 16.46 -10.53 -13.53
N GLY A 243 16.38 -11.82 -13.21
CA GLY A 243 17.32 -12.48 -12.28
C GLY A 243 18.79 -12.53 -12.76
N ASP A 244 18.99 -12.49 -14.08
CA ASP A 244 20.31 -12.46 -14.72
C ASP A 244 20.73 -11.04 -15.19
N GLU A 245 19.90 -10.02 -14.94
CA GLU A 245 20.31 -8.62 -15.17
C GLU A 245 21.35 -8.22 -14.14
N VAL A 246 22.62 -8.49 -14.47
CA VAL A 246 23.74 -7.88 -13.78
C VAL A 246 23.59 -6.38 -13.96
N TYR A 247 23.15 -5.66 -12.93
CA TYR A 247 23.12 -4.21 -12.93
C TYR A 247 24.53 -3.71 -13.22
N GLN A 248 24.82 -3.39 -14.48
CA GLN A 248 26.12 -2.91 -14.90
C GLN A 248 26.24 -1.49 -14.36
N PHE A 249 26.93 -1.35 -13.24
CA PHE A 249 27.33 -0.06 -12.72
C PHE A 249 28.21 0.63 -13.79
N ARG A 250 27.60 1.50 -14.60
CA ARG A 250 28.34 2.32 -15.56
C ARG A 250 29.13 3.37 -14.79
N ALA A 251 30.43 3.12 -14.65
CA ALA A 251 31.35 4.03 -13.95
C ALA A 251 31.55 5.38 -14.66
N GLN A 252 31.23 5.47 -15.96
CA GLN A 252 31.15 6.74 -16.69
C GLN A 252 29.69 7.10 -16.96
N ALA A 253 29.21 8.16 -16.31
CA ALA A 253 27.93 8.76 -16.65
C ALA A 253 28.09 9.54 -17.97
N GLU A 254 27.59 8.98 -19.06
CA GLU A 254 27.30 9.76 -20.26
C GLU A 254 26.19 10.75 -19.88
N MET A 255 26.41 12.05 -20.07
CA MET A 255 25.38 13.07 -19.80
C MET A 255 24.24 12.90 -20.81
N VAL A 256 23.28 12.05 -20.47
CA VAL A 256 22.04 11.86 -21.21
C VAL A 256 21.02 12.82 -20.63
N THR A 257 20.49 13.72 -21.46
CA THR A 257 19.35 14.55 -21.09
C THR A 257 18.09 13.70 -21.20
N VAL A 258 17.73 13.06 -20.09
CA VAL A 258 16.46 12.34 -19.98
C VAL A 258 15.37 13.37 -19.70
N PRO A 259 14.33 13.51 -20.55
CA PRO A 259 13.18 14.32 -20.21
C PRO A 259 12.47 13.67 -19.03
N ASP A 260 12.59 14.29 -17.86
CA ASP A 260 11.93 13.86 -16.63
C ASP A 260 10.53 14.50 -16.57
N PRO A 261 9.45 13.73 -16.81
CA PRO A 261 8.08 14.24 -16.72
C PRO A 261 7.68 14.57 -15.26
N GLU A 262 8.48 14.17 -14.27
CA GLU A 262 8.21 14.34 -12.84
C GLU A 262 8.99 15.50 -12.22
N ILE A 263 9.87 16.20 -12.96
CA ILE A 263 10.72 17.28 -12.40
C ILE A 263 9.93 18.49 -11.85
N LEU A 264 8.67 18.64 -12.26
CA LEU A 264 7.75 19.65 -11.76
C LEU A 264 6.66 19.07 -10.83
N GLN A 265 6.69 17.76 -10.57
CA GLN A 265 5.80 17.11 -9.61
C GLN A 265 6.33 17.27 -8.19
N GLU A 266 5.44 17.16 -7.22
CA GLU A 266 5.81 17.26 -5.81
C GLU A 266 6.61 16.02 -5.37
N ASN A 267 7.68 16.24 -4.61
CA ASN A 267 8.47 15.16 -4.05
C ASN A 267 7.67 14.42 -2.95
N LEU A 268 7.26 13.18 -3.24
CA LEU A 268 6.48 12.34 -2.31
C LEU A 268 7.23 12.05 -1.00
N VAL A 269 8.56 11.96 -1.05
CA VAL A 269 9.41 11.72 0.13
C VAL A 269 9.38 12.95 1.03
N GLU A 270 9.51 14.15 0.47
CA GLU A 270 9.40 15.40 1.23
C GLU A 270 8.00 15.58 1.81
N ASN A 271 6.96 15.29 1.03
CA ASN A 271 5.57 15.31 1.51
C ASN A 271 5.34 14.34 2.68
N LYS A 272 5.92 13.13 2.62
CA LYS A 272 5.87 12.16 3.72
C LYS A 272 6.66 12.66 4.93
N HIS A 273 7.86 13.19 4.72
CA HIS A 273 8.70 13.76 5.79
C HIS A 273 7.95 14.87 6.53
N HIS A 274 7.39 15.81 5.79
CA HIS A 274 6.60 16.93 6.32
C HIS A 274 5.41 16.47 7.16
N LYS A 275 4.60 15.52 6.64
CA LYS A 275 3.45 14.96 7.38
C LYS A 275 3.87 14.25 8.68
N LEU A 276 5.02 13.58 8.68
CA LEU A 276 5.56 12.91 9.87
C LEU A 276 6.13 13.91 10.87
N ALA A 277 6.93 14.88 10.41
CA ALA A 277 7.55 15.91 11.25
C ALA A 277 6.51 16.77 11.97
N ARG A 278 5.36 17.01 11.34
CA ARG A 278 4.26 17.83 11.87
C ARG A 278 3.14 17.02 12.53
N SER A 279 3.31 15.70 12.65
CA SER A 279 2.29 14.79 13.19
C SER A 279 1.87 15.19 14.61
N LEU A 280 0.57 15.07 14.88
CA LEU A 280 -0.08 15.45 16.15
C LEU A 280 0.53 14.76 17.38
N ARG A 281 1.24 13.65 17.21
CA ARG A 281 1.93 12.93 18.29
C ARG A 281 3.05 13.77 18.93
N SER A 282 3.65 14.70 18.19
CA SER A 282 4.72 15.59 18.69
C SER A 282 4.19 16.80 19.48
N GLY A 283 2.89 17.13 19.37
CA GLY A 283 2.33 18.39 19.88
C GLY A 283 2.35 18.59 21.41
N ILE A 284 2.58 17.54 22.19
CA ILE A 284 2.64 17.60 23.66
C ILE A 284 4.03 18.05 24.14
N SER A 285 5.10 17.66 23.43
CA SER A 285 6.48 18.00 23.79
C SER A 285 6.94 19.35 23.22
N ASP A 286 6.24 19.86 22.20
CA ASP A 286 6.69 21.05 21.44
C ASP A 286 6.58 22.36 22.22
N LYS A 287 5.77 22.43 23.28
CA LYS A 287 5.52 23.67 24.04
C LYS A 287 6.77 24.22 24.72
N ASP A 288 7.67 23.34 25.17
CA ASP A 288 8.85 23.70 25.96
C ASP A 288 10.14 23.76 25.13
N ILE A 289 10.05 23.54 23.80
CA ILE A 289 11.22 23.49 22.93
C ILE A 289 11.77 24.89 22.67
N LYS A 290 12.90 25.21 23.30
CA LYS A 290 13.68 26.42 23.04
C LYS A 290 14.72 26.15 21.93
N PRO A 291 14.92 27.08 20.98
CA PRO A 291 15.91 26.89 19.92
C PRO A 291 17.35 26.94 20.44
N ASN A 292 18.22 26.11 19.87
CA ASN A 292 19.68 26.20 20.02
C ASN A 292 20.18 27.54 19.46
N SER A 293 21.37 28.00 19.85
CA SER A 293 21.93 29.29 19.40
C SER A 293 21.96 29.40 17.87
N THR A 294 22.45 28.35 17.20
CA THR A 294 22.49 28.28 15.73
C THR A 294 21.10 28.36 15.10
N VAL A 295 20.13 27.62 15.66
CA VAL A 295 18.74 27.61 15.19
C VAL A 295 18.06 28.97 15.41
N ARG A 296 18.38 29.66 16.52
CA ARG A 296 17.87 31.00 16.81
C ARG A 296 18.35 32.00 15.76
N ASP A 297 19.62 31.94 15.37
CA ASP A 297 20.19 32.84 14.37
C ASP A 297 19.56 32.60 12.98
N ILE A 298 19.33 31.33 12.62
CA ILE A 298 18.61 30.94 11.41
C ILE A 298 17.16 31.46 11.45
N LEU A 299 16.43 31.23 12.55
CA LEU A 299 15.06 31.73 12.71
C LEU A 299 14.98 33.26 12.64
N HIS A 300 15.95 33.98 13.22
CA HIS A 300 16.00 35.44 13.14
C HIS A 300 16.23 35.91 11.70
N THR A 301 17.08 35.19 10.95
CA THR A 301 17.32 35.42 9.52
C THR A 301 16.04 35.21 8.72
N ILE A 302 15.33 34.10 8.94
CA ILE A 302 14.06 33.79 8.28
C ILE A 302 12.99 34.85 8.55
N VAL A 303 12.89 35.36 9.79
CA VAL A 303 11.94 36.41 10.15
C VAL A 303 12.28 37.74 9.46
N SER A 304 13.56 38.00 9.20
CA SER A 304 14.02 39.21 8.50
C SER A 304 13.77 39.20 6.98
N TYR A 305 13.41 38.05 6.40
CA TYR A 305 13.21 37.93 4.96
C TYR A 305 12.10 38.83 4.42
N PRO A 306 12.25 39.36 3.19
CA PRO A 306 11.23 40.17 2.56
C PRO A 306 9.90 39.41 2.42
N PRO A 307 8.75 40.11 2.39
CA PRO A 307 7.42 39.54 2.21
C PRO A 307 7.25 38.64 0.97
N THR A 308 8.06 38.83 -0.07
CA THR A 308 7.98 38.13 -1.36
C THR A 308 8.76 36.82 -1.42
N GLN A 309 9.66 36.57 -0.48
CA GLN A 309 10.47 35.35 -0.48
C GLN A 309 9.61 34.12 -0.14
N ILE A 310 9.81 33.06 -0.93
CA ILE A 310 9.23 31.73 -0.72
C ILE A 310 10.16 30.97 0.23
N LEU A 311 9.59 30.34 1.26
CA LEU A 311 10.35 29.56 2.25
C LEU A 311 10.55 28.15 1.73
N THR A 312 11.74 27.59 1.93
CA THR A 312 12.02 26.19 1.60
C THR A 312 11.26 25.24 2.53
N THR A 313 11.11 23.98 2.14
CA THR A 313 10.40 22.97 2.94
C THR A 313 11.04 22.78 4.31
N GLU A 314 12.37 22.77 4.39
CA GLU A 314 13.13 22.68 5.64
C GLU A 314 12.92 23.90 6.55
N GLU A 315 12.94 25.12 5.98
CA GLU A 315 12.69 26.35 6.73
C GLU A 315 11.27 26.39 7.29
N GLN A 316 10.28 25.93 6.52
CA GLN A 316 8.89 25.85 6.96
C GLN A 316 8.73 24.88 8.14
N ASP A 317 9.39 23.72 8.07
CA ASP A 317 9.39 22.73 9.16
C ASP A 317 10.06 23.28 10.43
N LEU A 318 11.15 24.06 10.29
CA LEU A 318 11.82 24.71 11.42
C LEU A 318 10.93 25.74 12.11
N VAL A 319 10.23 26.58 11.32
CA VAL A 319 9.26 27.56 11.82
C VAL A 319 8.09 26.85 12.51
N TRP A 320 7.59 25.73 11.95
CA TRP A 320 6.52 24.94 12.56
C TRP A 320 6.95 24.32 13.89
N LYS A 321 8.16 23.76 13.96
CA LYS A 321 8.71 23.14 15.19
C LYS A 321 8.83 24.15 16.34
N HIS A 322 9.30 25.37 16.05
CA HIS A 322 9.48 26.42 17.06
C HIS A 322 8.28 27.40 17.15
N ARG A 323 7.09 26.99 16.72
CA ARG A 323 5.88 27.84 16.68
C ARG A 323 5.51 28.49 18.01
N PHE A 324 5.66 27.78 19.13
CA PHE A 324 5.38 28.32 20.47
C PHE A 324 6.39 29.40 20.87
N TYR A 325 7.66 29.23 20.55
CA TYR A 325 8.70 30.25 20.79
C TYR A 325 8.45 31.51 19.94
N LEU A 326 8.10 31.32 18.67
CA LEU A 326 7.82 32.42 17.74
C LEU A 326 6.54 33.19 18.08
N SER A 327 5.62 32.61 18.87
CA SER A 327 4.36 33.27 19.27
C SER A 327 4.53 34.61 19.97
N SER A 328 5.69 34.83 20.60
CA SER A 328 6.06 36.09 21.24
C SER A 328 6.47 37.17 20.21
N ASN A 329 6.99 36.77 19.05
CA ASN A 329 7.49 37.69 18.03
C ASN A 329 6.38 38.11 17.04
N LYS A 330 6.03 39.39 17.06
CA LYS A 330 4.98 39.99 16.21
C LYS A 330 5.26 39.89 14.70
N LYS A 331 6.53 39.94 14.27
CA LYS A 331 6.89 39.89 12.84
C LYS A 331 6.88 38.48 12.26
N ALA A 332 6.96 37.46 13.11
CA ALA A 332 7.03 36.07 12.68
C ALA A 332 5.66 35.50 12.25
N LEU A 333 4.55 36.18 12.58
CA LEU A 333 3.20 35.68 12.34
C LEU A 333 2.91 35.46 10.84
N THR A 334 3.29 36.42 9.99
CA THR A 334 3.03 36.32 8.55
C THR A 334 3.84 35.19 7.91
N LYS A 335 5.05 34.93 8.41
CA LYS A 335 5.89 33.81 7.98
C LYS A 335 5.30 32.48 8.44
N PHE A 336 4.91 32.38 9.71
CA PHE A 336 4.25 31.19 10.25
C PHE A 336 3.01 30.80 9.43
N LEU A 337 2.14 31.78 9.13
CA LEU A 337 0.91 31.54 8.37
C LEU A 337 1.15 31.09 6.92
N LYS A 338 2.31 31.40 6.32
CA LYS A 338 2.72 30.89 5.01
C LYS A 338 3.21 29.45 5.06
N CYS A 339 3.74 28.99 6.20
CA CYS A 339 4.23 27.62 6.38
C CYS A 339 3.12 26.59 6.61
N VAL A 340 1.92 27.05 7.03
CA VAL A 340 0.80 26.17 7.40
C VAL A 340 0.14 25.60 6.16
N ASN A 341 -0.03 24.27 6.13
CA ASN A 341 -0.81 23.64 5.08
C ASN A 341 -2.31 23.70 5.42
N TRP A 342 -3.03 24.61 4.75
CA TRP A 342 -4.46 24.84 4.98
C TRP A 342 -5.36 23.70 4.49
N SER A 343 -4.84 22.74 3.72
CA SER A 343 -5.61 21.54 3.33
C SER A 343 -5.75 20.52 4.48
N LEU A 344 -4.81 20.52 5.44
CA LEU A 344 -4.77 19.55 6.51
C LEU A 344 -5.50 20.07 7.76
N SER A 345 -6.67 19.49 8.05
CA SER A 345 -7.54 19.92 9.17
C SER A 345 -6.85 19.92 10.55
N GLY A 346 -5.87 19.03 10.76
CA GLY A 346 -5.07 18.96 11.99
C GLY A 346 -4.18 20.18 12.20
N GLU A 347 -3.46 20.61 11.16
CA GLU A 347 -2.59 21.80 11.20
C GLU A 347 -3.41 23.07 11.33
N VAL A 348 -4.51 23.19 10.57
CA VAL A 348 -5.41 24.34 10.62
C VAL A 348 -5.92 24.57 12.05
N ARG A 349 -6.35 23.52 12.75
CA ARG A 349 -6.85 23.66 14.14
C ARG A 349 -5.77 24.19 15.08
N GLN A 350 -4.53 23.72 14.96
CA GLN A 350 -3.41 24.21 15.78
C GLN A 350 -3.02 25.64 15.43
N ALA A 351 -2.93 25.95 14.14
CA ALA A 351 -2.63 27.29 13.66
C ALA A 351 -3.67 28.31 14.14
N LEU A 352 -4.96 27.95 14.09
CA LEU A 352 -6.04 28.79 14.60
C LEU A 352 -5.95 28.97 16.12
N HIS A 353 -5.64 27.92 16.88
CA HIS A 353 -5.44 28.05 18.32
C HIS A 353 -4.26 29.00 18.64
N LEU A 354 -3.13 28.82 17.96
CA LEU A 354 -1.95 29.68 18.12
C LEU A 354 -2.19 31.12 17.69
N LEU A 355 -3.00 31.35 16.66
CA LEU A 355 -3.36 32.69 16.20
C LEU A 355 -4.10 33.51 17.28
N HIS A 356 -4.85 32.85 18.17
CA HIS A 356 -5.50 33.53 19.30
C HIS A 356 -4.52 33.89 20.42
N SER A 357 -3.46 33.10 20.61
CA SER A 357 -2.43 33.33 21.63
C SER A 357 -1.25 34.19 21.14
N TRP A 358 -1.17 34.50 19.85
CA TRP A 358 -0.05 35.24 19.26
C TRP A 358 -0.05 36.71 19.70
N SER A 359 1.15 37.30 19.84
CA SER A 359 1.27 38.73 20.11
C SER A 359 0.64 39.58 19.00
N PRO A 360 -0.03 40.71 19.35
CA PRO A 360 -0.70 41.54 18.36
C PRO A 360 0.33 42.15 17.39
N MET A 361 0.08 41.95 16.09
CA MET A 361 0.95 42.39 15.01
C MET A 361 0.85 43.91 14.77
N ASP A 362 1.87 44.50 14.15
CA ASP A 362 1.86 45.90 13.72
C ASP A 362 0.99 46.12 12.47
N VAL A 363 0.54 47.37 12.28
CA VAL A 363 -0.43 47.72 11.22
C VAL A 363 0.15 47.49 9.83
N ASP A 364 1.44 47.78 9.62
CA ASP A 364 2.11 47.63 8.33
C ASP A 364 2.20 46.16 7.91
N ASP A 365 2.58 45.28 8.83
CA ASP A 365 2.63 43.83 8.61
C ASP A 365 1.22 43.23 8.42
N ALA A 366 0.21 43.82 9.05
CA ALA A 366 -1.19 43.42 8.88
C ALA A 366 -1.72 43.64 7.46
N LEU A 367 -1.12 44.55 6.69
CA LEU A 367 -1.45 44.71 5.27
C LEU A 367 -1.07 43.48 4.45
N GLN A 368 -0.02 42.75 4.84
CA GLN A 368 0.40 41.54 4.14
C GLN A 368 -0.66 40.42 4.20
N LEU A 369 -1.44 40.35 5.29
CA LEU A 369 -2.52 39.38 5.46
C LEU A 369 -3.70 39.59 4.50
N LEU A 370 -3.76 40.71 3.78
CA LEU A 370 -4.73 40.98 2.72
C LEU A 370 -4.29 40.47 1.36
N SER A 371 -3.05 40.00 1.24
CA SER A 371 -2.58 39.45 -0.02
C SER A 371 -3.40 38.20 -0.39
N PRO A 372 -3.57 37.90 -1.70
CA PRO A 372 -4.28 36.72 -2.17
C PRO A 372 -3.73 35.40 -1.62
N ALA A 373 -2.48 35.40 -1.12
CA ALA A 373 -1.84 34.25 -0.50
C ALA A 373 -2.58 33.74 0.75
N PHE A 374 -3.39 34.58 1.42
CA PHE A 374 -4.15 34.19 2.60
C PHE A 374 -5.66 34.15 2.30
N VAL A 375 -6.17 32.93 2.10
CA VAL A 375 -7.59 32.69 1.76
C VAL A 375 -8.43 32.44 3.01
N HIS A 376 -7.84 31.92 4.09
CA HIS A 376 -8.61 31.41 5.24
C HIS A 376 -9.37 32.52 6.00
N PRO A 377 -10.70 32.39 6.21
CA PRO A 377 -11.55 33.43 6.81
C PRO A 377 -11.09 33.93 8.19
N SER A 378 -10.65 33.01 9.06
CA SER A 378 -10.22 33.37 10.42
C SER A 378 -8.94 34.22 10.43
N VAL A 379 -8.02 34.03 9.48
CA VAL A 379 -6.80 34.85 9.36
C VAL A 379 -7.17 36.28 8.97
N ARG A 380 -8.13 36.42 8.03
CA ARG A 380 -8.67 37.72 7.64
C ARG A 380 -9.41 38.39 8.79
N ARG A 381 -10.20 37.65 9.58
CA ARG A 381 -10.93 38.14 10.76
C ARG A 381 -10.00 38.72 11.83
N THR A 382 -8.89 38.03 12.11
CA THR A 382 -7.89 38.49 13.10
C THR A 382 -7.28 39.84 12.72
N LYS A 383 -7.04 40.07 11.43
CA LYS A 383 -6.60 41.37 10.92
C LYS A 383 -7.63 42.48 11.17
N PHE A 384 -8.93 42.23 10.91
CA PHE A 384 -9.98 43.22 11.20
C PHE A 384 -10.00 43.58 12.69
N LYS A 385 -9.90 42.60 13.59
CA LYS A 385 -9.84 42.85 15.04
C LYS A 385 -8.66 43.75 15.43
N ILE A 386 -7.48 43.51 14.88
CA ILE A 386 -6.27 44.33 15.13
C ILE A 386 -6.41 45.75 14.56
N SER A 387 -7.00 45.87 13.37
CA SER A 387 -7.25 47.16 12.70
C SER A 387 -8.24 48.01 13.51
N TYR A 388 -9.30 47.41 14.04
CA TYR A 388 -10.33 48.12 14.82
C TYR A 388 -9.84 48.54 16.21
N LEU A 389 -9.01 47.74 16.87
CA LEU A 389 -8.55 48.02 18.24
C LEU A 389 -7.49 49.13 18.33
N ARG A 390 -6.73 49.40 17.25
CA ARG A 390 -5.62 50.38 17.25
C ARG A 390 -5.93 51.70 16.54
N PHE A 391 -7.11 51.84 15.94
CA PHE A 391 -7.63 53.10 15.38
C PHE A 391 -8.77 53.71 16.24
N PRO A 392 -8.53 54.18 17.49
CA PRO A 392 -9.49 55.02 18.19
C PRO A 392 -9.38 56.53 17.84
N ARG A 393 -8.41 56.96 17.01
CA ARG A 393 -8.20 58.39 16.68
C ARG A 393 -7.86 58.60 15.21
N PHE A 394 -8.77 59.28 14.50
CA PHE A 394 -8.54 59.82 13.15
C PHE A 394 -7.62 61.04 13.27
N GLU A 395 -6.33 60.87 12.97
CA GLU A 395 -5.35 61.97 12.93
C GLU A 395 -4.66 62.12 11.55
N TRP A 396 -5.32 61.64 10.49
CA TRP A 396 -4.84 61.80 9.10
C TRP A 396 -5.48 62.96 8.32
N LEU A 397 -6.17 63.91 8.99
CA LEU A 397 -6.86 65.02 8.32
C LEU A 397 -6.24 66.41 8.52
N THR A 398 -4.98 66.52 8.96
CA THR A 398 -4.29 67.82 8.99
C THR A 398 -2.90 67.75 8.35
N PHE A 399 -2.88 67.72 7.02
CA PHE A 399 -1.77 68.28 6.24
C PHE A 399 -2.34 69.33 5.27
N PRO A 400 -2.48 70.60 5.67
CA PRO A 400 -2.91 71.68 4.79
C PRO A 400 -1.69 72.48 4.32
N SER A 401 -0.94 72.00 3.33
CA SER A 401 -0.17 72.84 2.39
C SER A 401 0.79 72.01 1.55
N LEU A 402 0.36 71.59 0.36
CA LEU A 402 1.28 71.47 -0.78
C LEU A 402 0.48 71.71 -2.06
N SER A 403 0.47 72.97 -2.46
CA SER A 403 0.00 73.42 -3.76
C SER A 403 0.74 72.70 -4.88
N ARG A 404 -0.03 72.20 -5.86
CA ARG A 404 0.36 71.91 -7.25
C ARG A 404 1.69 71.16 -7.43
N ARG A 405 1.64 69.82 -7.40
CA ARG A 405 2.56 68.94 -8.16
C ARG A 405 1.80 67.71 -8.70
N PRO A 406 2.21 67.14 -9.84
CA PRO A 406 1.32 66.38 -10.72
C PRO A 406 0.95 65.01 -10.15
N LEU A 407 -0.30 64.62 -10.42
CA LEU A 407 -1.02 63.40 -10.01
C LEU A 407 -0.38 62.05 -10.41
N ASN A 408 0.84 62.02 -10.93
CA ASN A 408 1.44 60.83 -11.54
C ASN A 408 2.16 59.90 -10.53
N LEU A 409 2.47 60.38 -9.32
CA LEU A 409 3.11 59.57 -8.27
C LEU A 409 2.12 58.87 -7.33
N LEU A 410 0.85 59.31 -7.27
CA LEU A 410 -0.20 58.67 -6.46
C LEU A 410 -0.83 57.42 -7.12
N ASN A 411 -0.61 57.23 -8.43
CA ASN A 411 -1.19 56.11 -9.18
C ASN A 411 -0.58 54.74 -8.88
N ARG A 412 0.60 54.66 -8.25
CA ARG A 412 1.21 53.37 -7.86
C ARG A 412 0.70 52.82 -6.53
N GLY A 413 0.26 53.67 -5.61
CA GLY A 413 -0.26 53.26 -4.31
C GLY A 413 -1.74 52.84 -4.32
N PHE A 414 -2.56 53.45 -5.20
CA PHE A 414 -3.99 53.13 -5.27
C PHE A 414 -4.29 51.81 -6.00
N CYS A 415 -3.45 51.39 -6.95
CA CYS A 415 -3.63 50.14 -7.68
C CYS A 415 -3.44 48.87 -6.82
N THR A 416 -2.70 48.94 -5.71
CA THR A 416 -2.56 47.81 -4.77
C THR A 416 -3.73 47.69 -3.79
N VAL A 417 -4.48 48.77 -3.56
CA VAL A 417 -5.61 48.84 -2.62
C VAL A 417 -6.93 48.42 -3.28
N PHE A 418 -7.02 48.47 -4.61
CA PHE A 418 -8.22 48.16 -5.40
C PHE A 418 -8.68 46.68 -5.28
N PRO A 419 -7.81 45.65 -5.39
CA PRO A 419 -8.21 44.25 -5.21
C PRO A 419 -8.59 43.94 -3.75
N ILE A 420 -7.98 44.67 -2.82
CA ILE A 420 -8.18 44.56 -1.37
C ILE A 420 -9.57 45.07 -0.99
N PHE A 421 -10.02 46.17 -1.58
CA PHE A 421 -11.36 46.73 -1.35
C PHE A 421 -12.48 45.93 -2.03
N SER A 422 -12.23 45.33 -3.21
CA SER A 422 -13.20 44.45 -3.89
C SER A 422 -13.50 43.18 -3.07
N SER A 423 -12.46 42.56 -2.48
CA SER A 423 -12.59 41.45 -1.53
C SER A 423 -13.39 41.85 -0.26
N LEU A 424 -13.29 43.12 0.14
CA LEU A 424 -13.98 43.70 1.30
C LEU A 424 -15.50 43.87 1.09
N VAL A 425 -15.95 44.13 -0.13
CA VAL A 425 -17.38 44.30 -0.46
C VAL A 425 -18.11 42.96 -0.59
N LEU A 426 -17.39 41.90 -1.00
CA LEU A 426 -17.95 40.55 -1.17
C LEU A 426 -18.22 39.79 0.13
N GLN A 427 -17.68 40.24 1.27
CA GLN A 427 -17.87 39.60 2.58
C GLN A 427 -18.99 40.26 3.42
N LYS A 428 -19.99 40.85 2.73
CA LYS A 428 -21.15 41.58 3.28
C LYS A 428 -22.04 40.76 4.24
N SER A 429 -21.87 39.44 4.34
CA SER A 429 -22.73 38.55 5.13
C SER A 429 -22.36 38.45 6.63
N GLU A 430 -21.19 38.92 7.07
CA GLU A 430 -20.74 38.76 8.47
C GLU A 430 -20.72 40.05 9.33
N LEU A 431 -21.16 41.20 8.79
CA LEU A 431 -21.04 42.52 9.42
C LEU A 431 -22.38 43.12 9.91
N ARG A 432 -23.27 42.30 10.47
CA ARG A 432 -24.54 42.80 11.08
C ARG A 432 -24.38 43.45 12.45
N GLU A 433 -23.18 43.43 13.04
CA GLU A 433 -22.90 44.06 14.33
C GLU A 433 -21.71 45.01 14.26
N SER A 434 -21.94 46.28 13.91
CA SER A 434 -21.23 47.41 14.54
C SER A 434 -21.73 48.77 14.05
N SER A 435 -22.24 49.53 15.03
CA SER A 435 -22.52 50.97 15.15
C SER A 435 -22.36 51.92 13.95
N SER A 436 -23.27 52.91 13.87
CA SER A 436 -23.39 54.00 12.88
C SER A 436 -22.10 54.71 12.47
N LYS A 437 -21.02 54.63 13.24
CA LYS A 437 -19.70 55.21 12.91
C LYS A 437 -19.02 54.49 11.74
N ALA A 438 -19.23 53.18 11.57
CA ALA A 438 -18.70 52.42 10.43
C ALA A 438 -19.35 52.84 9.11
N ILE A 439 -20.65 53.17 9.15
CA ILE A 439 -21.42 53.62 7.99
C ILE A 439 -20.92 54.98 7.50
N PHE A 440 -20.61 55.91 8.40
CA PHE A 440 -20.05 57.22 8.04
C PHE A 440 -18.66 57.10 7.43
N ALA A 441 -17.76 56.26 7.98
CA ALA A 441 -16.44 56.04 7.39
C ALA A 441 -16.52 55.43 5.97
N LEU A 442 -17.46 54.51 5.75
CA LEU A 442 -17.76 53.92 4.44
C LEU A 442 -18.27 54.97 3.43
N LEU A 443 -19.18 55.86 3.85
CA LEU A 443 -19.70 56.96 3.02
C LEU A 443 -18.61 57.95 2.60
N THR A 444 -17.69 58.30 3.51
CA THR A 444 -16.59 59.22 3.19
C THR A 444 -15.61 58.58 2.21
N VAL A 445 -15.29 57.30 2.38
CA VAL A 445 -14.42 56.54 1.46
C VAL A 445 -15.09 56.35 0.09
N LEU A 446 -16.40 56.06 0.05
CA LEU A 446 -17.18 55.98 -1.19
C LEU A 446 -17.22 57.32 -1.93
N ASN A 447 -17.32 58.44 -1.23
CA ASN A 447 -17.29 59.76 -1.86
C ASN A 447 -15.92 60.11 -2.45
N VAL A 448 -14.82 59.75 -1.78
CA VAL A 448 -13.46 59.91 -2.32
C VAL A 448 -13.26 59.02 -3.56
N PHE A 449 -13.83 57.82 -3.55
CA PHE A 449 -13.79 56.89 -4.68
C PHE A 449 -14.61 57.39 -5.87
N LYS A 450 -15.78 57.99 -5.60
CA LYS A 450 -16.64 58.64 -6.61
C LYS A 450 -15.93 59.84 -7.25
N LEU A 451 -15.23 60.64 -6.45
CA LEU A 451 -14.39 61.76 -6.92
C LEU A 451 -13.23 61.30 -7.81
N TRP A 452 -12.59 60.19 -7.47
CA TRP A 452 -11.53 59.58 -8.30
C TRP A 452 -12.06 59.08 -9.65
N LEU A 453 -13.22 58.41 -9.65
CA LEU A 453 -13.92 57.94 -10.86
C LEU A 453 -14.36 59.07 -11.79
N THR A 454 -14.71 60.24 -11.23
CA THR A 454 -15.16 61.41 -12.01
C THR A 454 -14.03 62.31 -12.51
N SER A 455 -12.76 62.04 -12.17
CA SER A 455 -11.66 62.87 -12.67
C SER A 455 -11.33 62.55 -14.14
N PRO A 456 -11.17 63.56 -15.02
CA PRO A 456 -10.89 63.33 -16.42
C PRO A 456 -9.47 62.78 -16.64
N LYS A 457 -9.36 61.64 -17.35
CA LYS A 457 -8.09 60.97 -17.68
C LYS A 457 -7.22 61.83 -18.63
N PRO A 458 -5.90 61.95 -18.43
CA PRO A 458 -5.00 62.35 -19.51
C PRO A 458 -4.78 61.17 -20.46
N VAL A 459 -4.83 61.48 -21.75
CA VAL A 459 -4.69 60.56 -22.88
C VAL A 459 -3.27 59.98 -22.90
N GLN A 460 -3.13 58.65 -22.81
CA GLN A 460 -2.34 57.79 -23.71
C GLN A 460 -2.03 56.40 -23.09
N HIS A 461 -2.05 55.41 -23.99
CA HIS A 461 -1.59 54.01 -23.88
C HIS A 461 -2.46 52.96 -23.17
N SER A 462 -3.24 52.27 -24.02
CA SER A 462 -3.39 50.81 -24.18
C SER A 462 -3.57 49.90 -22.95
N ASP A 463 -4.72 49.24 -22.94
CA ASP A 463 -4.98 47.90 -22.37
C ASP A 463 -4.68 47.67 -20.89
N HIS A 464 -5.59 48.13 -20.03
CA HIS A 464 -5.67 47.66 -18.64
C HIS A 464 -6.81 46.64 -18.45
N PRO A 465 -6.54 45.41 -17.99
CA PRO A 465 -7.50 44.29 -17.95
C PRO A 465 -8.60 44.42 -16.87
N LEU A 466 -8.59 45.51 -16.09
CA LEU A 466 -9.56 45.76 -15.02
C LEU A 466 -10.90 46.33 -15.51
N HIS A 467 -10.92 46.97 -16.68
CA HIS A 467 -12.15 47.55 -17.24
C HIS A 467 -13.11 46.51 -17.84
N ASN A 468 -12.59 45.32 -18.22
CA ASN A 468 -13.37 44.23 -18.81
C ASN A 468 -13.76 43.13 -17.79
N HIS A 469 -13.49 43.33 -16.50
CA HIS A 469 -13.87 42.36 -15.49
C HIS A 469 -15.40 42.43 -15.25
N PRO A 470 -16.17 41.31 -15.34
CA PRO A 470 -17.64 41.32 -15.29
C PRO A 470 -18.23 41.89 -13.98
N PHE A 471 -17.41 41.92 -12.92
CA PHE A 471 -17.75 42.56 -11.65
C PHE A 471 -17.81 44.10 -11.73
N PHE A 472 -16.99 44.69 -12.60
CA PHE A 472 -16.90 46.13 -12.83
C PHE A 472 -18.15 46.67 -13.54
N GLN A 473 -18.76 45.88 -14.41
CA GLN A 473 -20.03 46.23 -15.08
C GLN A 473 -21.24 46.12 -14.14
N LYS A 474 -21.24 45.16 -13.20
CA LYS A 474 -22.32 45.04 -12.19
C LYS A 474 -22.33 46.18 -11.18
N PHE A 475 -21.16 46.64 -10.73
CA PHE A 475 -21.04 47.70 -9.72
C PHE A 475 -21.35 49.12 -10.24
N ILE A 476 -21.36 49.31 -11.57
CA ILE A 476 -21.80 50.57 -12.19
C ILE A 476 -23.33 50.58 -12.39
N ALA A 477 -23.96 49.40 -12.41
CA ALA A 477 -25.40 49.24 -12.63
C ALA A 477 -26.23 49.28 -11.33
N GLU A 478 -25.63 48.98 -10.18
CA GLU A 478 -26.18 49.23 -8.82
C GLU A 478 -25.73 50.58 -8.29
#